data_AF-A0A2R7Y4Z7-F1
#
_entry.id   AF-A0A2R7Y4Z7-F1
#
_cell.length_a   1.000
_cell.length_b   1.000
_cell.length_c   1.000
_cell.angle_alpha   90.00
_cell.angle_beta   90.00
_cell.angle_gamma   90.00
#
_symmetry.space_group_name_H-M   'P 1'
#
loop_
_entity.id
_entity.type
_entity.pdbx_description
1 polymer ?
#
loop_
_entity_poly.entity_id
_entity_poly.type
_entity_poly.pdbx_seq_one_letter_code
_entity_poly.pdbx_strand_id
1 'polypeptide(L)'
;MLEMNSHMVRELKIPLHITGFWIPHYTSDPITTGSLGVGLTLEPVVTSKNFSEKTLKLNLVEVGQDLKQVMESLAGVKDLGAFVASPVGLGQGLGLSAALSITLATSALIKRAIPITLKKVGVLAHMAEVTLRTGLGDVIAELIGGGLVIRLKPGPPGVGEVDVVPVKENVAVCVGLVRKGLTTPEMLKLYAGKIRKYGLESYLKFLRNPSLDTFIEQAHEFSVKTGMLENTLKDKVDDSLRTLLSKGAVLGYFVKKGTIAVLTQANYINETYEVLKKISEPLGVFKICRHGTLFSS
;
A
#
# COMPACT_ATOMS: atom_id res chain seq x y z
N MET A 1 -21.27 -4.30 13.26
CA MET A 1 -19.93 -4.76 13.67
C MET A 1 -19.64 -4.11 15.01
N LEU A 2 -19.63 -4.92 16.07
CA LEU A 2 -19.58 -4.50 17.48
C LEU A 2 -18.26 -3.78 17.77
N GLU A 3 -18.33 -2.64 18.46
CA GLU A 3 -17.13 -1.89 18.88
C GLU A 3 -16.22 -2.78 19.74
N MET A 4 -14.91 -2.75 19.51
CA MET A 4 -13.95 -3.42 20.40
C MET A 4 -13.53 -2.46 21.51
N ASN A 5 -13.56 -2.94 22.76
CA ASN A 5 -12.96 -2.20 23.87
C ASN A 5 -11.47 -2.02 23.59
N SER A 6 -11.00 -0.77 23.61
CA SER A 6 -9.64 -0.43 23.19
C SER A 6 -8.57 -1.13 24.01
N HIS A 7 -8.81 -1.35 25.32
CA HIS A 7 -7.85 -2.05 26.18
C HIS A 7 -7.71 -3.54 25.86
N MET A 8 -8.63 -4.10 25.08
CA MET A 8 -8.53 -5.49 24.63
C MET A 8 -7.63 -5.63 23.42
N VAL A 9 -7.35 -4.61 22.62
CA VAL A 9 -6.51 -4.77 21.41
C VAL A 9 -5.04 -4.94 21.81
N ARG A 10 -4.47 -6.11 21.53
CA ARG A 10 -3.07 -6.47 21.84
C ARG A 10 -2.19 -6.53 20.60
N GLU A 11 -2.77 -6.87 19.46
CA GLU A 11 -2.04 -7.01 18.21
C GLU A 11 -2.87 -6.54 17.01
N LEU A 12 -2.17 -6.00 16.01
CA LEU A 12 -2.69 -5.72 14.68
C LEU A 12 -1.92 -6.55 13.65
N LYS A 13 -2.65 -7.07 12.66
CA LYS A 13 -2.10 -7.64 11.43
C LYS A 13 -2.59 -6.80 10.26
N ILE A 14 -1.69 -6.02 9.68
CA ILE A 14 -1.97 -5.01 8.65
C ILE A 14 -1.37 -5.51 7.33
N PRO A 15 -2.17 -5.75 6.28
CA PRO A 15 -1.60 -6.10 4.98
C PRO A 15 -0.72 -4.97 4.45
N LEU A 16 0.27 -5.31 3.63
CA LEU A 16 0.95 -4.32 2.81
C LEU A 16 0.05 -3.92 1.63
N HIS A 17 0.34 -2.81 0.98
CA HIS A 17 -0.43 -2.38 -0.20
C HIS A 17 0.45 -1.86 -1.33
N ILE A 18 0.21 -2.36 -2.54
CA ILE A 18 0.82 -1.83 -3.76
C ILE A 18 -0.24 -1.32 -4.73
N THR A 19 -0.16 -0.03 -5.05
CA THR A 19 -1.02 0.60 -6.05
C THR A 19 -0.50 0.37 -7.47
N GLY A 20 -1.36 0.00 -8.41
CA GLY A 20 -1.03 -0.04 -9.84
C GLY A 20 -1.19 1.33 -10.51
N PHE A 21 -2.37 1.93 -10.37
CA PHE A 21 -2.72 3.24 -10.94
C PHE A 21 -3.67 4.00 -10.01
N TRP A 22 -3.63 5.34 -10.05
CA TRP A 22 -4.41 6.19 -9.16
C TRP A 22 -4.65 7.59 -9.71
N ILE A 23 -5.64 8.25 -9.12
CA ILE A 23 -6.03 9.63 -9.42
C ILE A 23 -6.04 10.40 -8.10
N PRO A 24 -5.07 11.31 -7.87
CA PRO A 24 -5.03 12.09 -6.64
C PRO A 24 -6.16 13.14 -6.62
N HIS A 25 -6.86 13.23 -5.50
CA HIS A 25 -7.92 14.19 -5.24
C HIS A 25 -7.56 15.01 -3.99
N TYR A 26 -7.14 16.25 -4.21
CA TYR A 26 -6.76 17.18 -3.14
C TYR A 26 -7.88 18.19 -2.94
N THR A 27 -8.23 18.42 -1.68
CA THR A 27 -9.18 19.44 -1.25
C THR A 27 -8.53 20.29 -0.15
N SER A 28 -9.25 21.31 0.35
CA SER A 28 -8.79 22.09 1.51
C SER A 28 -8.91 21.33 2.84
N ASP A 29 -9.68 20.24 2.88
CA ASP A 29 -9.92 19.45 4.07
C ASP A 29 -9.23 18.07 3.95
N PRO A 30 -8.30 17.72 4.87
CA PRO A 30 -7.62 16.43 4.85
C PRO A 30 -8.56 15.22 4.81
N ILE A 31 -9.76 15.32 5.38
CA ILE A 31 -10.73 14.21 5.43
C ILE A 31 -11.35 13.94 4.05
N THR A 32 -11.56 14.98 3.24
CA THR A 32 -12.09 14.85 1.87
C THR A 32 -10.99 14.72 0.82
N THR A 33 -9.73 14.93 1.21
CA THR A 33 -8.55 14.60 0.39
C THR A 33 -8.34 13.09 0.35
N GLY A 34 -7.95 12.56 -0.81
CA GLY A 34 -7.66 11.15 -0.99
C GLY A 34 -7.33 10.79 -2.42
N SER A 35 -7.69 9.59 -2.86
CA SER A 35 -7.46 9.14 -4.22
C SER A 35 -8.50 8.13 -4.68
N LEU A 36 -8.78 8.15 -5.98
CA LEU A 36 -9.32 6.99 -6.69
C LEU A 36 -8.16 6.11 -7.17
N GLY A 37 -8.44 4.86 -7.49
CA GLY A 37 -7.45 3.97 -8.11
C GLY A 37 -7.52 2.56 -7.58
N VAL A 38 -6.63 1.71 -8.10
CA VAL A 38 -6.67 0.27 -7.85
C VAL A 38 -5.31 -0.23 -7.38
N GLY A 39 -5.30 -1.17 -6.43
CA GLY A 39 -4.09 -1.79 -5.89
C GLY A 39 -4.34 -3.14 -5.23
N LEU A 40 -3.27 -3.84 -4.91
CA LEU A 40 -3.30 -5.15 -4.26
C LEU A 40 -2.89 -5.04 -2.81
N THR A 41 -3.64 -5.68 -1.92
CA THR A 41 -3.16 -5.97 -0.56
C THR A 41 -2.27 -7.21 -0.58
N LEU A 42 -1.17 -7.18 0.17
CA LEU A 42 -0.11 -8.18 0.12
C LEU A 42 0.23 -8.73 1.50
N GLU A 43 0.68 -9.98 1.53
CA GLU A 43 1.25 -10.67 2.69
C GLU A 43 2.64 -11.25 2.35
N PRO A 44 3.59 -11.41 3.30
CA PRO A 44 3.41 -11.33 4.75
C PRO A 44 2.98 -9.96 5.27
N VAL A 45 2.10 -9.95 6.26
CA VAL A 45 1.53 -8.74 6.86
C VAL A 45 2.52 -8.04 7.79
N VAL A 46 2.30 -6.75 8.03
CA VAL A 46 2.93 -5.99 9.10
C VAL A 46 2.22 -6.33 10.42
N THR A 47 2.99 -6.68 11.45
CA THR A 47 2.44 -6.97 12.78
C THR A 47 2.79 -5.87 13.76
N SER A 48 1.81 -5.36 14.50
CA SER A 48 2.05 -4.31 15.52
C SER A 48 1.50 -4.71 16.87
N LYS A 49 2.25 -4.45 17.94
CA LYS A 49 1.89 -4.79 19.32
C LYS A 49 2.47 -3.78 20.33
N ASN A 50 2.16 -3.98 21.62
CA ASN A 50 2.68 -3.18 22.74
C ASN A 50 2.42 -1.67 22.57
N PHE A 51 1.15 -1.30 22.42
CA PHE A 51 0.72 0.09 22.17
C PHE A 51 0.96 1.08 23.33
N SER A 52 1.51 0.61 24.46
CA SER A 52 1.89 1.41 25.62
C SER A 52 3.32 1.98 25.54
N GLU A 53 4.07 1.62 24.50
CA GLU A 53 5.39 2.22 24.23
C GLU A 53 5.30 3.73 24.04
N LYS A 54 6.42 4.42 24.25
CA LYS A 54 6.53 5.87 24.05
C LYS A 54 7.14 6.26 22.71
N THR A 55 7.70 5.29 21.98
CA THR A 55 8.30 5.49 20.66
C THR A 55 7.86 4.39 19.70
N LEU A 56 7.90 4.69 18.40
CA LEU A 56 7.54 3.73 17.36
C LEU A 56 8.80 3.00 16.89
N LYS A 57 8.83 1.68 17.08
CA LYS A 57 9.98 0.84 16.74
C LYS A 57 9.63 -0.11 15.61
N LEU A 58 10.20 0.11 14.43
CA LEU A 58 10.12 -0.78 13.27
C LEU A 58 11.32 -1.72 13.26
N ASN A 59 11.10 -3.02 13.41
CA ASN A 59 12.16 -4.04 13.46
C ASN A 59 13.28 -3.66 14.44
N LEU A 60 12.88 -3.21 15.65
CA LEU A 60 13.75 -2.74 16.75
C LEU A 60 14.46 -1.40 16.52
N VAL A 61 14.24 -0.74 15.38
CA VAL A 61 14.79 0.58 15.07
C VAL A 61 13.70 1.63 15.29
N GLU A 62 14.03 2.70 16.02
CA GLU A 62 13.11 3.82 16.20
C GLU A 62 12.91 4.59 14.88
N VAL A 63 11.66 4.84 14.51
CA VAL A 63 11.28 5.48 13.24
C VAL A 63 10.06 6.40 13.40
N GLY A 64 9.78 7.22 12.38
CA GLY A 64 8.50 7.92 12.26
C GLY A 64 8.26 9.00 13.32
N GLN A 65 9.31 9.73 13.71
CA GLN A 65 9.21 10.79 14.71
C GLN A 65 8.28 11.94 14.29
N ASP A 66 8.29 12.28 13.01
CA ASP A 66 7.35 13.21 12.36
C ASP A 66 5.91 12.69 12.39
N LEU A 67 5.70 11.43 12.04
CA LEU A 67 4.41 10.76 12.13
C LEU A 67 3.86 10.74 13.55
N LYS A 68 4.70 10.41 14.53
CA LYS A 68 4.35 10.44 15.94
C LYS A 68 3.91 11.83 16.38
N GLN A 69 4.67 12.88 16.06
CA GLN A 69 4.33 14.26 16.43
C GLN A 69 2.99 14.72 15.82
N VAL A 70 2.76 14.44 14.54
CA VAL A 70 1.49 14.75 13.89
C VAL A 70 0.34 13.98 14.54
N MET A 71 0.51 12.69 14.81
CA MET A 71 -0.50 11.86 15.47
C MET A 71 -0.84 12.35 16.87
N GLU A 72 0.18 12.69 17.67
CA GLU A 72 0.03 13.24 19.02
C GLU A 72 -0.76 14.55 19.02
N SER A 73 -0.45 15.45 18.07
CA SER A 73 -1.19 16.69 17.86
C SER A 73 -2.65 16.44 17.48
N LEU A 74 -2.91 15.58 16.48
CA LEU A 74 -4.26 15.24 16.01
C LEU A 74 -5.10 14.58 17.10
N ALA A 75 -4.50 13.70 17.90
CA ALA A 75 -5.21 12.95 18.92
C ALA A 75 -5.30 13.67 20.27
N GLY A 76 -4.51 14.73 20.50
CA GLY A 76 -4.45 15.45 21.77
C GLY A 76 -3.83 14.63 22.91
N VAL A 77 -2.83 13.81 22.60
CA VAL A 77 -2.12 12.94 23.56
C VAL A 77 -0.61 13.00 23.32
N LYS A 78 0.18 12.50 24.27
CA LYS A 78 1.65 12.41 24.17
C LYS A 78 2.11 10.97 24.36
N ASP A 79 3.40 10.72 24.14
CA ASP A 79 4.09 9.45 24.34
C ASP A 79 3.37 8.31 23.62
N LEU A 80 3.13 8.46 22.32
CA LEU A 80 2.60 7.39 21.46
C LEU A 80 3.72 6.50 20.94
N GLY A 81 3.45 5.19 20.88
CA GLY A 81 4.42 4.21 20.43
C GLY A 81 3.84 2.82 20.28
N ALA A 82 4.61 1.97 19.60
CA ALA A 82 4.34 0.55 19.43
C ALA A 82 5.60 -0.16 18.90
N PHE A 83 5.63 -1.48 19.04
CA PHE A 83 6.57 -2.32 18.28
C PHE A 83 5.89 -2.79 17.00
N VAL A 84 6.60 -2.65 15.88
CA VAL A 84 6.17 -3.05 14.54
C VAL A 84 7.20 -4.01 13.94
N ALA A 85 6.73 -5.16 13.47
CA ALA A 85 7.49 -6.10 12.68
C ALA A 85 7.01 -6.04 11.22
N SER A 86 7.93 -5.89 10.28
CA SER A 86 7.62 -5.76 8.85
C SER A 86 8.63 -6.52 8.00
N PRO A 87 8.19 -7.22 6.93
CA PRO A 87 9.10 -7.84 5.96
C PRO A 87 9.77 -6.81 5.05
N VAL A 88 9.31 -5.56 5.05
CA VAL A 88 9.76 -4.49 4.13
C VAL A 88 10.14 -3.23 4.88
N GLY A 89 10.95 -2.38 4.24
CA GLY A 89 11.37 -1.07 4.74
C GLY A 89 10.49 0.08 4.26
N LEU A 90 10.65 1.25 4.88
CA LEU A 90 9.99 2.48 4.46
C LEU A 90 10.48 2.94 3.09
N GLY A 91 9.61 3.62 2.33
CA GLY A 91 9.97 4.16 1.01
C GLY A 91 10.00 3.15 -0.14
N GLN A 92 9.73 1.87 0.12
CA GLN A 92 9.76 0.79 -0.88
C GLN A 92 8.46 0.65 -1.70
N GLY A 93 7.50 1.56 -1.53
CA GLY A 93 6.28 1.62 -2.35
C GLY A 93 5.17 0.63 -1.98
N LEU A 94 5.31 -0.09 -0.87
CA LEU A 94 4.44 -1.17 -0.38
C LEU A 94 3.54 -0.77 0.80
N GLY A 95 3.22 0.51 0.97
CA GLY A 95 2.22 0.97 1.94
C GLY A 95 2.66 1.06 3.40
N LEU A 96 3.91 0.69 3.76
CA LEU A 96 4.35 0.64 5.16
C LEU A 96 4.12 1.94 5.97
N SER A 97 4.17 3.14 5.37
CA SER A 97 3.85 4.38 6.10
C SER A 97 2.41 4.44 6.60
N ALA A 98 1.46 3.92 5.81
CA ALA A 98 0.07 3.80 6.20
C ALA A 98 -0.11 2.77 7.31
N ALA A 99 0.59 1.63 7.25
CA ALA A 99 0.57 0.64 8.32
C ALA A 99 1.09 1.23 9.65
N LEU A 100 2.18 2.01 9.61
CA LEU A 100 2.68 2.73 10.80
C LEU A 100 1.67 3.75 11.32
N SER A 101 0.96 4.44 10.42
CA SER A 101 -0.08 5.42 10.78
C SER A 101 -1.29 4.75 11.42
N ILE A 102 -1.73 3.60 10.91
CA ILE A 102 -2.79 2.75 11.49
C ILE A 102 -2.39 2.31 12.91
N THR A 103 -1.14 1.89 13.08
CA THR A 103 -0.59 1.48 14.37
C THR A 103 -0.59 2.60 15.40
N LEU A 104 -0.10 3.79 15.05
CA LEU A 104 -0.08 4.93 15.96
C LEU A 104 -1.49 5.48 16.23
N ALA A 105 -2.38 5.46 15.25
CA ALA A 105 -3.78 5.82 15.46
C ALA A 105 -4.45 4.86 16.46
N THR A 106 -4.17 3.56 16.36
CA THR A 106 -4.64 2.56 17.32
C THR A 106 -4.07 2.83 18.72
N SER A 107 -2.76 3.07 18.84
CA SER A 107 -2.12 3.45 20.11
C SER A 107 -2.78 4.69 20.74
N ALA A 108 -3.08 5.71 19.93
CA ALA A 108 -3.76 6.92 20.39
C ALA A 108 -5.17 6.65 20.93
N LEU A 109 -5.97 5.83 20.24
CA LEU A 109 -7.31 5.47 20.71
C LEU A 109 -7.28 4.65 21.99
N ILE A 110 -6.34 3.71 22.12
CA ILE A 110 -6.11 2.94 23.35
C ILE A 110 -5.78 3.87 24.51
N LYS A 111 -4.86 4.81 24.31
CA LYS A 111 -4.45 5.77 25.34
C LYS A 111 -5.57 6.69 25.79
N ARG A 112 -6.51 7.01 24.90
CA ARG A 112 -7.70 7.82 25.19
C ARG A 112 -8.88 7.02 25.74
N ALA A 113 -8.75 5.70 25.88
CA ALA A 113 -9.86 4.80 26.22
C ALA A 113 -11.07 4.97 25.27
N ILE A 114 -10.82 5.22 23.98
CA ILE A 114 -11.86 5.36 22.96
C ILE A 114 -12.05 4.00 22.26
N PRO A 115 -13.29 3.47 22.17
CA PRO A 115 -13.55 2.21 21.49
C PRO A 115 -13.02 2.19 20.06
N ILE A 116 -12.35 1.10 19.69
CA ILE A 116 -11.72 0.96 18.39
C ILE A 116 -12.77 0.57 17.35
N THR A 117 -12.77 1.33 16.25
CA THR A 117 -13.53 1.04 15.03
C THR A 117 -12.65 1.38 13.83
N LEU A 118 -12.86 0.72 12.69
CA LEU A 118 -12.13 1.02 11.45
C LEU A 118 -12.23 2.50 11.06
N LYS A 119 -13.40 3.12 11.28
CA LYS A 119 -13.62 4.55 11.05
C LYS A 119 -12.72 5.43 11.92
N LYS A 120 -12.70 5.21 13.23
CA LYS A 120 -11.92 6.04 14.16
C LYS A 120 -10.41 5.90 13.91
N VAL A 121 -9.93 4.66 13.68
CA VAL A 121 -8.53 4.40 13.33
C VAL A 121 -8.18 5.04 11.99
N GLY A 122 -9.02 4.81 10.98
CA GLY A 122 -8.82 5.28 9.62
C GLY A 122 -8.79 6.80 9.49
N VAL A 123 -9.66 7.52 10.20
CA VAL A 123 -9.66 8.99 10.18
C VAL A 123 -8.35 9.55 10.72
N LEU A 124 -7.90 9.09 11.91
CA LEU A 124 -6.64 9.58 12.49
C LEU A 124 -5.43 9.23 11.62
N ALA A 125 -5.33 7.97 11.18
CA ALA A 125 -4.23 7.51 10.35
C ALA A 125 -4.16 8.26 9.00
N HIS A 126 -5.31 8.44 8.34
CA HIS A 126 -5.39 9.14 7.06
C HIS A 126 -5.05 10.62 7.19
N MET A 127 -5.56 11.30 8.22
CA MET A 127 -5.24 12.71 8.46
C MET A 127 -3.73 12.91 8.66
N ALA A 128 -3.06 11.99 9.35
CA ALA A 128 -1.61 12.03 9.51
C ALA A 128 -0.89 11.85 8.16
N GLU A 129 -1.27 10.85 7.35
CA GLU A 129 -0.66 10.61 6.02
C GLU A 129 -0.87 11.79 5.05
N VAL A 130 -2.05 12.41 5.06
CA VAL A 130 -2.34 13.58 4.22
C VAL A 130 -1.53 14.80 4.68
N THR A 131 -1.44 15.03 5.99
CA THR A 131 -0.67 16.13 6.57
C THR A 131 0.82 16.02 6.20
N LEU A 132 1.37 14.82 6.26
CA LEU A 132 2.78 14.53 5.92
C LEU A 132 3.01 14.34 4.42
N ARG A 133 1.95 14.33 3.60
CA ARG A 133 1.98 14.09 2.15
C ARG A 133 2.64 12.76 1.79
N THR A 134 2.48 11.75 2.63
CA THR A 134 3.09 10.42 2.49
C THR A 134 2.18 9.46 1.73
N GLY A 135 0.85 9.58 1.87
CA GLY A 135 -0.12 8.68 1.24
C GLY A 135 -1.51 9.31 1.06
N LEU A 136 -2.30 8.78 0.12
CA LEU A 136 -3.67 9.24 -0.18
C LEU A 136 -4.73 8.13 -0.22
N GLY A 137 -4.33 6.87 -0.05
CA GLY A 137 -5.26 5.76 -0.14
C GLY A 137 -4.73 4.41 0.32
N ASP A 138 -3.49 4.34 0.80
CA ASP A 138 -2.95 3.13 1.40
C ASP A 138 -3.71 2.81 2.72
N VAL A 139 -4.00 3.81 3.57
CA VAL A 139 -4.74 3.61 4.84
C VAL A 139 -6.09 2.92 4.65
N ILE A 140 -6.94 3.41 3.73
CA ILE A 140 -8.26 2.82 3.51
C ILE A 140 -8.15 1.43 2.86
N ALA A 141 -7.17 1.24 1.96
CA ALA A 141 -6.93 -0.04 1.30
C ALA A 141 -6.43 -1.10 2.30
N GLU A 142 -5.54 -0.75 3.21
CA GLU A 142 -5.01 -1.66 4.23
C GLU A 142 -6.05 -1.98 5.31
N LEU A 143 -6.87 -1.01 5.73
CA LEU A 143 -7.90 -1.22 6.76
C LEU A 143 -9.08 -2.07 6.28
N ILE A 144 -9.60 -1.81 5.08
CA ILE A 144 -10.86 -2.40 4.59
C ILE A 144 -10.63 -3.50 3.56
N GLY A 145 -9.49 -3.49 2.85
CA GLY A 145 -9.25 -4.30 1.66
C GLY A 145 -9.19 -5.81 1.86
N GLY A 146 -8.41 -6.49 1.02
CA GLY A 146 -8.32 -7.96 1.03
C GLY A 146 -8.49 -8.57 -0.36
N GLY A 147 -7.56 -8.25 -1.25
CA GLY A 147 -7.52 -8.72 -2.62
C GLY A 147 -7.08 -7.59 -3.53
N LEU A 148 -7.87 -7.38 -4.58
CA LEU A 148 -7.72 -6.25 -5.49
C LEU A 148 -8.69 -5.13 -5.07
N VAL A 149 -8.14 -4.10 -4.46
CA VAL A 149 -8.88 -2.99 -3.86
C VAL A 149 -9.11 -1.88 -4.88
N ILE A 150 -10.37 -1.49 -5.06
CA ILE A 150 -10.82 -0.37 -5.89
C ILE A 150 -11.23 0.76 -4.96
N ARG A 151 -10.59 1.92 -5.06
CA ARG A 151 -11.02 3.14 -4.36
C ARG A 151 -12.04 3.87 -5.23
N LEU A 152 -13.28 3.91 -4.78
CA LEU A 152 -14.44 4.49 -5.48
C LEU A 152 -14.71 5.94 -5.06
N LYS A 153 -14.39 6.29 -3.81
CA LYS A 153 -14.55 7.65 -3.29
C LYS A 153 -13.33 8.05 -2.43
N PRO A 154 -12.74 9.25 -2.64
CA PRO A 154 -11.61 9.71 -1.84
C PRO A 154 -11.95 9.89 -0.35
N GLY A 155 -10.99 9.57 0.51
CA GLY A 155 -11.06 9.82 1.96
C GLY A 155 -10.82 8.57 2.81
N PRO A 156 -10.86 8.70 4.15
CA PRO A 156 -10.72 7.59 5.08
C PRO A 156 -11.99 6.72 5.16
N PRO A 157 -11.94 5.54 5.80
CA PRO A 157 -13.13 4.78 6.17
C PRO A 157 -14.24 5.65 6.78
N GLY A 158 -15.46 5.54 6.24
CA GLY A 158 -16.63 6.33 6.66
C GLY A 158 -16.81 7.66 5.94
N VAL A 159 -15.86 8.06 5.07
CA VAL A 159 -15.98 9.20 4.14
C VAL A 159 -15.70 8.75 2.71
N GLY A 160 -14.56 8.08 2.52
CA GLY A 160 -14.20 7.37 1.30
C GLY A 160 -14.87 5.99 1.22
N GLU A 161 -14.78 5.41 0.04
CA GLU A 161 -15.44 4.15 -0.31
C GLU A 161 -14.47 3.28 -1.10
N VAL A 162 -14.45 2.00 -0.76
CA VAL A 162 -13.70 0.98 -1.48
C VAL A 162 -14.60 -0.19 -1.81
N ASP A 163 -14.30 -0.83 -2.94
CA ASP A 163 -14.79 -2.15 -3.31
C ASP A 163 -13.59 -3.10 -3.46
N VAL A 164 -13.83 -4.41 -3.37
CA VAL A 164 -12.79 -5.43 -3.42
C VAL A 164 -13.18 -6.51 -4.40
N VAL A 165 -12.37 -6.69 -5.44
CA VAL A 165 -12.50 -7.84 -6.34
C VAL A 165 -11.78 -9.03 -5.69
N PRO A 166 -12.49 -10.12 -5.37
CA PRO A 166 -11.86 -11.31 -4.82
C PRO A 166 -10.93 -11.96 -5.85
N VAL A 167 -9.66 -12.12 -5.52
CA VAL A 167 -8.68 -12.80 -6.37
C VAL A 167 -8.59 -14.27 -5.97
N LYS A 168 -9.05 -15.16 -6.85
CA LYS A 168 -9.11 -16.61 -6.61
C LYS A 168 -7.86 -17.33 -7.09
N GLU A 169 -7.14 -16.70 -8.01
CA GLU A 169 -5.94 -17.18 -8.66
C GLU A 169 -4.80 -17.34 -7.64
N ASN A 170 -4.05 -18.43 -7.76
CA ASN A 170 -2.88 -18.68 -6.93
C ASN A 170 -1.68 -17.92 -7.51
N VAL A 171 -1.67 -16.61 -7.27
CA VAL A 171 -0.68 -15.66 -7.82
C VAL A 171 0.19 -15.13 -6.70
N ALA A 172 1.48 -15.02 -7.00
CA ALA A 172 2.46 -14.34 -6.19
C ALA A 172 2.96 -13.06 -6.87
N VAL A 173 3.48 -12.15 -6.06
CA VAL A 173 4.08 -10.89 -6.50
C VAL A 173 5.54 -10.89 -6.07
N CYS A 174 6.44 -11.05 -7.03
CA CYS A 174 7.88 -10.89 -6.81
C CYS A 174 8.20 -9.40 -6.90
N VAL A 175 8.81 -8.84 -5.86
CA VAL A 175 9.05 -7.39 -5.74
C VAL A 175 10.54 -7.10 -5.60
N GLY A 176 11.00 -6.05 -6.29
CA GLY A 176 12.38 -5.56 -6.20
C GLY A 176 12.51 -4.06 -6.47
N LEU A 177 13.66 -3.48 -6.12
CA LEU A 177 14.01 -2.10 -6.43
C LEU A 177 14.88 -2.06 -7.69
N VAL A 178 14.39 -1.41 -8.73
CA VAL A 178 15.12 -1.21 -10.01
C VAL A 178 15.92 0.10 -10.00
N ARG A 179 15.65 0.97 -9.02
CA ARG A 179 16.37 2.21 -8.75
C ARG A 179 16.04 2.69 -7.33
N LYS A 180 16.78 3.68 -6.84
CA LYS A 180 16.44 4.37 -5.58
C LYS A 180 14.98 4.82 -5.63
N GLY A 181 14.23 4.47 -4.59
CA GLY A 181 12.81 4.80 -4.51
C GLY A 181 12.57 6.30 -4.50
N LEU A 182 11.50 6.75 -5.17
CA LEU A 182 11.05 8.14 -5.09
C LEU A 182 10.14 8.31 -3.87
N THR A 183 10.34 9.38 -3.10
CA THR A 183 9.35 9.79 -2.10
C THR A 183 8.03 10.17 -2.79
N THR A 184 6.92 10.14 -2.05
CA THR A 184 5.62 10.57 -2.60
C THR A 184 5.66 12.00 -3.17
N PRO A 185 6.23 12.99 -2.47
CA PRO A 185 6.33 14.34 -3.00
C PRO A 185 7.20 14.47 -4.26
N GLU A 186 8.36 13.79 -4.32
CA GLU A 186 9.21 13.80 -5.52
C GLU A 186 8.51 13.21 -6.73
N MET A 187 7.85 12.07 -6.55
CA MET A 187 7.06 11.41 -7.59
C MET A 187 5.94 12.34 -8.11
N LEU A 188 5.23 13.04 -7.22
CA LEU A 188 4.19 13.97 -7.62
C LEU A 188 4.76 15.18 -8.37
N LYS A 189 5.91 15.72 -7.94
CA LYS A 189 6.58 16.83 -8.63
C LYS A 189 6.94 16.46 -10.07
N LEU A 190 7.39 15.22 -10.30
CA LEU A 190 7.82 14.74 -11.62
C LEU A 190 6.64 14.34 -12.52
N TYR A 191 5.59 13.73 -11.94
CA TYR A 191 4.60 12.99 -12.74
C TYR A 191 3.15 13.46 -12.56
N ALA A 192 2.83 14.48 -11.74
CA ALA A 192 1.45 14.83 -11.40
C ALA A 192 0.49 14.97 -12.60
N GLY A 193 0.90 15.68 -13.66
CA GLY A 193 0.06 15.85 -14.86
C GLY A 193 -0.22 14.53 -15.58
N LYS A 194 0.82 13.69 -15.74
CA LYS A 194 0.70 12.36 -16.34
C LYS A 194 -0.12 11.41 -15.48
N ILE A 195 0.05 11.44 -14.15
CA ILE A 195 -0.71 10.64 -13.20
C ILE A 195 -2.20 10.98 -13.29
N ARG A 196 -2.57 12.27 -13.32
CA ARG A 196 -3.98 12.66 -13.45
C ARG A 196 -4.59 12.15 -14.76
N LYS A 197 -3.90 12.35 -15.88
CA LYS A 197 -4.39 11.93 -17.21
C LYS A 197 -4.47 10.41 -17.34
N TYR A 198 -3.35 9.73 -17.16
CA TYR A 198 -3.26 8.28 -17.42
C TYR A 198 -3.84 7.46 -16.27
N GLY A 199 -3.86 8.00 -15.06
CA GLY A 199 -4.59 7.40 -13.94
C GLY A 199 -6.09 7.34 -14.21
N LEU A 200 -6.68 8.42 -14.75
CA LEU A 200 -8.10 8.42 -15.13
C LEU A 200 -8.35 7.46 -16.30
N GLU A 201 -7.49 7.46 -17.31
CA GLU A 201 -7.59 6.53 -18.44
C GLU A 201 -7.59 5.07 -17.97
N SER A 202 -6.60 4.67 -17.19
CA SER A 202 -6.45 3.31 -16.66
C SER A 202 -7.60 2.92 -15.72
N TYR A 203 -8.06 3.87 -14.90
CA TYR A 203 -9.20 3.63 -14.00
C TYR A 203 -10.50 3.39 -14.76
N LEU A 204 -10.81 4.21 -15.77
CA LEU A 204 -12.02 4.02 -16.58
C LEU A 204 -11.98 2.73 -17.41
N LYS A 205 -10.80 2.34 -17.92
CA LYS A 205 -10.62 1.04 -18.60
C LYS A 205 -10.84 -0.12 -17.64
N PHE A 206 -10.28 -0.05 -16.43
CA PHE A 206 -10.45 -1.08 -15.41
C PHE A 206 -11.92 -1.27 -15.00
N LEU A 207 -12.65 -0.18 -14.79
CA LEU A 207 -14.06 -0.25 -14.37
C LEU A 207 -14.98 -0.93 -15.39
N ARG A 208 -14.57 -1.07 -16.66
CA ARG A 208 -15.34 -1.80 -17.67
C ARG A 208 -15.31 -3.32 -17.46
N ASN A 209 -14.22 -3.84 -16.91
CA ASN A 209 -14.05 -5.26 -16.61
C ASN A 209 -13.11 -5.46 -15.40
N PRO A 210 -13.60 -5.27 -14.17
CA PRO A 210 -12.77 -5.39 -12.97
C PRO A 210 -12.25 -6.83 -12.78
N SER A 211 -10.96 -7.03 -13.06
CA SER A 211 -10.29 -8.34 -12.97
C SER A 211 -8.81 -8.18 -12.66
N LEU A 212 -8.15 -9.26 -12.22
CA LEU A 212 -6.70 -9.24 -12.01
C LEU A 212 -5.95 -8.94 -13.33
N ASP A 213 -6.38 -9.54 -14.44
CA ASP A 213 -5.76 -9.34 -15.76
C ASP A 213 -5.84 -7.88 -16.21
N THR A 214 -7.04 -7.28 -16.12
CA THR A 214 -7.22 -5.87 -16.45
C THR A 214 -6.43 -4.96 -15.50
N PHE A 215 -6.29 -5.31 -14.22
CA PHE A 215 -5.41 -4.57 -13.32
C PHE A 215 -3.94 -4.62 -13.76
N ILE A 216 -3.42 -5.80 -14.10
CA ILE A 216 -2.02 -5.97 -14.53
C ILE A 216 -1.75 -5.16 -15.80
N GLU A 217 -2.62 -5.30 -16.80
CA GLU A 217 -2.52 -4.56 -18.06
C GLU A 217 -2.53 -3.05 -17.82
N GLN A 218 -3.49 -2.56 -17.04
CA GLN A 218 -3.64 -1.13 -16.79
C GLN A 218 -2.57 -0.56 -15.86
N ALA A 219 -2.04 -1.33 -14.91
CA ALA A 219 -0.89 -0.94 -14.09
C ALA A 219 0.39 -0.86 -14.93
N HIS A 220 0.60 -1.81 -15.85
CA HIS A 220 1.71 -1.76 -16.80
C HIS A 220 1.59 -0.52 -17.69
N GLU A 221 0.45 -0.34 -18.36
CA GLU A 221 0.20 0.80 -19.25
C GLU A 221 0.37 2.14 -18.53
N PHE A 222 -0.16 2.27 -17.31
CA PHE A 222 0.02 3.44 -16.46
C PHE A 222 1.51 3.70 -16.16
N SER A 223 2.27 2.67 -15.78
CA SER A 223 3.69 2.83 -15.46
C SER A 223 4.52 3.29 -16.66
N VAL A 224 4.23 2.78 -17.87
CA VAL A 224 4.87 3.22 -19.11
C VAL A 224 4.48 4.65 -19.46
N LYS A 225 3.18 4.96 -19.52
CA LYS A 225 2.69 6.27 -19.95
C LYS A 225 3.07 7.40 -19.00
N THR A 226 3.18 7.11 -17.70
CA THR A 226 3.69 8.07 -16.71
C THR A 226 5.20 8.28 -16.82
N GLY A 227 5.94 7.31 -17.37
CA GLY A 227 7.40 7.30 -17.42
C GLY A 227 8.05 6.71 -16.16
N MET A 228 7.26 6.09 -15.27
CA MET A 228 7.82 5.35 -14.13
C MET A 228 8.51 4.05 -14.57
N LEU A 229 8.03 3.44 -15.65
CA LEU A 229 8.69 2.39 -16.39
C LEU A 229 9.28 2.99 -17.67
N GLU A 230 10.59 3.23 -17.66
CA GLU A 230 11.34 3.76 -18.81
C GLU A 230 11.55 2.66 -19.86
N ASN A 231 11.60 3.03 -21.14
CA ASN A 231 11.74 2.06 -22.24
C ASN A 231 12.97 1.16 -22.09
N THR A 232 14.12 1.72 -21.69
CA THR A 232 15.35 0.94 -21.48
C THR A 232 15.22 -0.10 -20.38
N LEU A 233 14.52 0.22 -19.29
CA LEU A 233 14.21 -0.72 -18.23
C LEU A 233 13.19 -1.76 -18.70
N LYS A 234 12.15 -1.32 -19.42
CA LYS A 234 11.12 -2.19 -19.99
C LYS A 234 11.75 -3.26 -20.88
N ASP A 235 12.60 -2.86 -21.83
CA ASP A 235 13.27 -3.79 -22.75
C ASP A 235 14.13 -4.80 -21.99
N LYS A 236 14.89 -4.34 -20.98
CA LYS A 236 15.67 -5.23 -20.10
C LYS A 236 14.80 -6.23 -19.34
N VAL A 237 13.65 -5.80 -18.81
CA VAL A 237 12.73 -6.66 -18.08
C VAL A 237 12.08 -7.67 -19.03
N ASP A 238 11.60 -7.22 -20.19
CA ASP A 238 10.99 -8.07 -21.22
C ASP A 238 11.96 -9.14 -21.70
N ASP A 239 13.21 -8.78 -21.97
CA ASP A 239 14.26 -9.73 -22.37
C ASP A 239 14.55 -10.75 -21.26
N SER A 240 14.60 -10.30 -20.01
CA SER A 240 14.88 -11.17 -18.86
C SER A 240 13.73 -12.14 -18.57
N LEU A 241 12.48 -11.68 -18.73
CA LEU A 241 11.27 -12.47 -18.45
C LEU A 241 10.71 -13.17 -19.69
N ARG A 242 11.30 -13.00 -20.88
CA ARG A 242 10.79 -13.47 -22.18
C ARG A 242 10.25 -14.90 -22.15
N THR A 243 11.04 -15.82 -21.60
CA THR A 243 10.68 -17.26 -21.51
C THR A 243 9.54 -17.52 -20.54
N LEU A 244 9.43 -16.74 -19.45
CA LEU A 244 8.35 -16.89 -18.48
C LEU A 244 7.05 -16.24 -18.98
N LEU A 245 7.16 -15.12 -19.69
CA LEU A 245 6.03 -14.47 -20.37
C LEU A 245 5.44 -15.38 -21.45
N SER A 246 6.28 -15.97 -22.32
CA SER A 246 5.80 -16.84 -23.41
C SER A 246 5.12 -18.13 -22.94
N LYS A 247 5.47 -18.60 -21.73
CA LYS A 247 4.83 -19.76 -21.09
C LYS A 247 3.55 -19.41 -20.34
N GLY A 248 3.19 -18.13 -20.22
CA GLY A 248 2.10 -17.66 -19.35
C GLY A 248 2.39 -17.81 -17.86
N ALA A 249 3.67 -18.02 -17.48
CA ALA A 249 4.10 -18.14 -16.10
C ALA A 249 4.04 -16.78 -15.38
N VAL A 250 4.61 -15.75 -16.01
CA VAL A 250 4.49 -14.36 -15.58
C VAL A 250 3.26 -13.76 -16.26
N LEU A 251 2.34 -13.26 -15.44
CA LEU A 251 1.10 -12.63 -15.89
C LEU A 251 1.33 -11.18 -16.35
N GLY A 252 2.33 -10.53 -15.78
CA GLY A 252 2.78 -9.20 -16.17
C GLY A 252 3.54 -8.49 -15.06
N TYR A 253 3.93 -7.25 -15.31
CA TYR A 253 4.69 -6.46 -14.35
C TYR A 253 4.43 -4.96 -14.52
N PHE A 254 4.68 -4.19 -13.47
CA PHE A 254 4.63 -2.73 -13.50
C PHE A 254 5.64 -2.13 -12.52
N VAL A 255 5.90 -0.82 -12.67
CA VAL A 255 6.80 -0.07 -11.78
C VAL A 255 6.06 1.08 -11.09
N LYS A 256 6.22 1.17 -9.77
CA LYS A 256 5.76 2.31 -8.95
C LYS A 256 6.90 2.79 -8.06
N LYS A 257 7.25 4.08 -8.16
CA LYS A 257 8.30 4.71 -7.32
C LYS A 257 9.65 3.98 -7.33
N GLY A 258 10.04 3.37 -8.45
CA GLY A 258 11.30 2.61 -8.54
C GLY A 258 11.22 1.17 -8.01
N THR A 259 10.05 0.75 -7.53
CA THR A 259 9.74 -0.63 -7.17
C THR A 259 9.08 -1.32 -8.35
N ILE A 260 9.66 -2.43 -8.81
CA ILE A 260 9.04 -3.33 -9.78
C ILE A 260 8.22 -4.39 -9.04
N ALA A 261 7.03 -4.69 -9.54
CA ALA A 261 6.21 -5.81 -9.12
C ALA A 261 5.94 -6.72 -10.31
N VAL A 262 6.34 -7.98 -10.20
CA VAL A 262 6.14 -9.02 -11.21
C VAL A 262 5.13 -10.03 -10.67
N LEU A 263 3.98 -10.14 -11.34
CA LEU A 263 2.92 -11.07 -10.97
C LEU A 263 3.15 -12.39 -11.71
N THR A 264 3.18 -13.49 -10.96
CA THR A 264 3.53 -14.82 -11.47
C THR A 264 2.67 -15.90 -10.84
N GLN A 265 2.41 -16.97 -11.59
CA GLN A 265 1.71 -18.14 -11.05
C GLN A 265 2.55 -18.81 -9.95
N ALA A 266 1.90 -19.37 -8.95
CA ALA A 266 2.58 -19.89 -7.75
C ALA A 266 3.64 -20.98 -8.02
N ASN A 267 3.47 -21.77 -9.08
CA ASN A 267 4.43 -22.79 -9.51
C ASN A 267 5.72 -22.22 -10.12
N TYR A 268 5.73 -20.93 -10.51
CA TYR A 268 6.88 -20.28 -11.13
C TYR A 268 7.54 -19.20 -10.26
N ILE A 269 7.20 -19.16 -8.96
CA ILE A 269 7.73 -18.18 -8.01
C ILE A 269 9.26 -18.17 -8.01
N ASN A 270 9.87 -19.35 -7.89
CA ASN A 270 11.32 -19.47 -7.75
C ASN A 270 12.02 -19.01 -9.02
N GLU A 271 11.61 -19.48 -10.20
CA GLU A 271 12.24 -19.02 -11.45
C GLU A 271 12.05 -17.52 -11.67
N THR A 272 10.85 -17.00 -11.39
CA THR A 272 10.56 -15.56 -11.52
C THR A 272 11.43 -14.73 -10.59
N TYR A 273 11.57 -15.15 -9.33
CA TYR A 273 12.38 -14.45 -8.34
C TYR A 273 13.86 -14.51 -8.66
N GLU A 274 14.38 -15.64 -9.15
CA GLU A 274 15.77 -15.76 -9.62
C GLU A 274 16.08 -14.82 -10.80
N VAL A 275 15.14 -14.62 -11.72
CA VAL A 275 15.28 -13.62 -12.78
C VAL A 275 15.26 -12.21 -12.20
N LEU A 276 14.33 -11.91 -11.28
CA LEU A 276 14.17 -10.60 -10.68
C LEU A 276 15.43 -10.13 -9.94
N LYS A 277 16.11 -11.03 -9.23
CA LYS A 277 17.40 -10.75 -8.55
C LYS A 277 18.51 -10.29 -9.48
N LYS A 278 18.46 -10.64 -10.77
CA LYS A 278 19.48 -10.23 -11.76
C LYS A 278 19.25 -8.80 -12.27
N ILE A 279 18.05 -8.27 -12.11
CA ILE A 279 17.64 -6.98 -12.70
C ILE A 279 17.25 -5.93 -11.66
N SER A 280 17.15 -6.31 -10.38
CA SER A 280 16.74 -5.44 -9.28
C SER A 280 17.35 -5.91 -7.95
N GLU A 281 17.39 -5.01 -6.96
CA GLU A 281 17.61 -5.39 -5.57
C GLU A 281 16.33 -6.05 -5.03
N PRO A 282 16.35 -7.34 -4.67
CA PRO A 282 15.14 -8.06 -4.31
C PRO A 282 14.59 -7.59 -2.95
N LEU A 283 13.28 -7.34 -2.89
CA LEU A 283 12.56 -7.05 -1.64
C LEU A 283 11.87 -8.29 -1.08
N GLY A 284 11.42 -9.19 -1.95
CA GLY A 284 10.86 -10.48 -1.54
C GLY A 284 9.76 -10.99 -2.45
N VAL A 285 9.12 -12.06 -1.99
CA VAL A 285 7.95 -12.67 -2.63
C VAL A 285 6.76 -12.49 -1.71
N PHE A 286 5.68 -11.98 -2.29
CA PHE A 286 4.44 -11.71 -1.58
C PHE A 286 3.29 -12.51 -2.20
N LYS A 287 2.25 -12.76 -1.41
CA LYS A 287 0.97 -13.26 -1.90
C LYS A 287 -0.09 -12.18 -1.76
N ILE A 288 -1.19 -12.32 -2.49
CA ILE A 288 -2.32 -11.42 -2.34
C ILE A 288 -3.01 -11.72 -1.00
N CYS A 289 -3.00 -10.75 -0.09
CA CYS A 289 -3.67 -10.86 1.20
C CYS A 289 -5.18 -10.74 0.99
N ARG A 290 -5.95 -11.63 1.62
CA ARG A 290 -7.42 -11.76 1.43
C ARG A 290 -8.25 -11.08 2.52
N HIS A 291 -7.63 -10.25 3.34
CA HIS A 291 -8.30 -9.50 4.39
C HIS A 291 -7.67 -8.11 4.55
N GLY A 292 -8.45 -7.17 5.09
CA GLY A 292 -7.95 -5.90 5.60
C GLY A 292 -7.30 -6.07 6.97
N THR A 293 -7.04 -4.99 7.70
CA THR A 293 -6.43 -5.05 9.03
C THR A 293 -7.25 -5.89 10.00
N LEU A 294 -6.59 -6.88 10.62
CA LEU A 294 -7.17 -7.67 11.70
C LEU A 294 -6.73 -7.10 13.06
N PHE A 295 -7.69 -7.00 13.98
CA PHE A 295 -7.48 -6.56 15.36
C PHE A 295 -7.68 -7.76 16.27
N SER A 296 -6.67 -8.13 17.05
CA SER A 296 -6.73 -9.24 17.99
C SER A 296 -6.51 -8.80 19.43
N SER A 297 -7.09 -9.57 20.35
CA SER A 297 -6.97 -9.40 21.79
C SER A 297 -5.97 -10.32 22.46
#